data_AF-A0A3C1KP85-F1
#
_entry.id   AF-A0A3C1KP85-F1
#
_cell.length_a   1.000
_cell.length_b   1.000
_cell.length_c   1.000
_cell.angle_alpha   90.00
_cell.angle_beta   90.00
_cell.angle_gamma   90.00
#
_symmetry.space_group_name_H-M   'P 1'
#
loop_
_entity.id
_entity.type
_entity.pdbx_description
1 polymer ?
#
loop_
_entity_poly.entity_id
_entity_poly.type
_entity_poly.pdbx_seq_one_letter_code
_entity_poly.pdbx_strand_id
1 'polypeptide(L)'
;MDLAYTIAITLLTLGVLVAVHEFGHFWVARRCGVKVLRFSIGFGKSLYTWHDRHGTEFCVAAIPLGGYVKMLDEREGEVAAGEQALAFNRKPVLQRIAVVAAGPIANFLLAIVAYWFLFMAGESGYAPVIGAVKAGSVADIAGLEAGQEIVAIDGEETPTWQALSFRLLDRIGDTGTVHFSVKYPDSGMIYESEGTLQQWLGADESPDLLAGLGITPYAPAVPPVVSEVVADSPAERAGLMAGDRALSADGTLMA
;
A
#
# COMPACT_ATOMS: atom_id res chain seq x y z
N MET A 1 -13.42 -1.75 -10.75
CA MET A 1 -13.35 -0.76 -9.64
C MET A 1 -13.75 0.58 -10.20
N ASP A 2 -14.75 1.23 -9.59
CA ASP A 2 -15.40 2.41 -10.17
C ASP A 2 -14.46 3.63 -10.20
N LEU A 3 -14.38 4.33 -11.33
CA LEU A 3 -13.54 5.53 -11.49
C LEU A 3 -13.85 6.59 -10.41
N ALA A 4 -15.13 6.72 -10.05
CA ALA A 4 -15.60 7.63 -9.02
C ALA A 4 -14.99 7.33 -7.64
N TYR A 5 -14.85 6.05 -7.29
CA TYR A 5 -14.25 5.61 -6.04
C TYR A 5 -12.76 5.96 -5.99
N THR A 6 -12.02 5.70 -7.07
CA THR A 6 -10.60 6.06 -7.17
C THR A 6 -10.42 7.57 -7.02
N ILE A 7 -11.22 8.38 -7.73
CA ILE A 7 -11.18 9.84 -7.63
C ILE A 7 -11.46 10.28 -6.19
N ALA A 8 -12.52 9.76 -5.56
CA ALA A 8 -12.88 10.14 -4.20
C ALA A 8 -11.75 9.86 -3.19
N ILE A 9 -11.14 8.68 -3.27
CA ILE A 9 -10.00 8.31 -2.41
C ILE A 9 -8.78 9.19 -2.71
N THR A 10 -8.46 9.44 -3.97
CA THR A 10 -7.34 10.31 -4.32
C THR A 10 -7.51 11.72 -3.75
N LEU A 11 -8.70 12.30 -3.90
CA LEU A 11 -9.00 13.63 -3.36
C LEU A 11 -8.93 13.66 -1.83
N LEU A 12 -9.44 12.62 -1.17
CA LEU A 12 -9.38 12.49 0.28
C LEU A 12 -7.92 12.39 0.77
N THR A 13 -7.15 11.47 0.20
CA THR A 13 -5.75 11.24 0.59
C THR A 13 -4.88 12.47 0.34
N LEU A 14 -5.05 13.13 -0.82
CA LEU A 14 -4.35 14.37 -1.12
C LEU A 14 -4.76 15.49 -0.16
N GLY A 15 -6.05 15.60 0.16
CA GLY A 15 -6.57 16.57 1.12
C GLY A 15 -5.95 16.41 2.51
N VAL A 16 -5.83 15.17 3.00
CA VAL A 16 -5.17 14.88 4.29
C VAL A 16 -3.68 15.25 4.24
N LEU A 17 -2.97 14.84 3.20
CA LEU A 17 -1.53 15.12 3.03
C LEU A 17 -1.25 16.62 3.03
N VAL A 18 -2.03 17.37 2.25
CA VAL A 18 -1.90 18.84 2.17
C VAL A 18 -2.28 19.49 3.50
N ALA A 19 -3.39 19.09 4.12
CA ALA A 19 -3.84 19.70 5.38
C ALA A 19 -2.78 19.53 6.48
N VAL A 20 -2.15 18.35 6.57
CA VAL A 20 -1.07 18.10 7.53
C VAL A 20 0.19 18.90 7.19
N HIS A 21 0.54 19.03 5.92
CA HIS A 21 1.65 19.86 5.45
C HIS A 21 1.47 21.34 5.87
N GLU A 22 0.33 21.92 5.51
CA GLU A 22 0.02 23.31 5.86
C GLU A 22 -0.06 23.49 7.38
N PHE A 23 -0.61 22.50 8.09
CA PHE A 23 -0.66 22.53 9.55
C PHE A 23 0.74 22.59 10.17
N GLY A 24 1.73 21.91 9.60
CA GLY A 24 3.12 22.00 10.00
C GLY A 24 3.65 23.43 9.96
N HIS A 25 3.52 24.10 8.82
CA HIS A 25 3.90 25.51 8.65
C HIS A 25 3.18 26.42 9.66
N PHE A 26 1.86 26.27 9.76
CA PHE A 26 1.02 27.04 10.66
C PHE A 26 1.41 26.90 12.13
N TRP A 27 1.62 25.66 12.58
CA TRP A 27 1.90 25.35 13.97
C TRP A 27 3.26 25.93 14.40
N VAL A 28 4.29 25.75 13.58
CA VAL A 28 5.63 26.32 13.88
C VAL A 28 5.63 27.84 13.75
N ALA A 29 4.94 28.42 12.75
CA ALA A 29 4.85 29.87 12.58
C ALA A 29 4.30 30.54 13.85
N ARG A 30 3.20 30.02 14.39
CA ARG A 30 2.61 30.53 15.63
C ARG A 30 3.53 30.39 16.82
N ARG A 31 4.28 29.28 16.91
CA ARG A 31 5.21 29.02 18.01
C ARG A 31 6.45 29.92 17.94
N CYS A 32 6.85 30.35 16.75
CA CYS A 32 7.87 31.39 16.54
C CYS A 32 7.30 32.82 16.69
N GLY A 33 6.05 32.97 17.09
CA GLY A 33 5.39 34.28 17.28
C GLY A 33 5.17 35.03 15.97
N VAL A 34 5.03 34.32 14.85
CA VAL A 34 4.60 34.89 13.57
C VAL A 34 3.08 34.96 13.55
N LYS A 35 2.52 36.11 13.15
CA LYS A 35 1.07 36.25 12.98
C LYS A 35 0.66 35.57 11.69
N VAL A 36 -0.29 34.64 11.77
CA VAL A 36 -0.89 33.99 10.60
C VAL A 36 -2.21 34.67 10.29
N LEU A 37 -2.34 35.17 9.07
CA LEU A 37 -3.53 35.87 8.58
C LEU A 37 -4.60 34.87 8.13
N ARG A 38 -4.19 33.85 7.36
CA ARG A 38 -5.11 32.86 6.81
C ARG A 38 -4.49 31.47 6.77
N PHE A 39 -5.27 30.46 7.12
CA PHE A 39 -4.99 29.04 6.92
C PHE A 39 -6.05 28.48 5.98
N SER A 40 -5.67 28.04 4.79
CA SER A 40 -6.60 27.54 3.77
C SER A 40 -6.32 26.09 3.43
N ILE A 41 -7.34 25.25 3.50
CA ILE A 41 -7.36 23.92 2.90
C ILE A 41 -8.14 24.05 1.59
N GLY A 42 -7.47 23.77 0.48
CA GLY A 42 -7.96 23.99 -0.87
C GLY A 42 -7.66 25.38 -1.44
N PHE A 43 -8.02 25.54 -2.71
CA PHE A 43 -7.92 26.79 -3.47
C PHE A 43 -9.29 27.26 -4.01
N GLY A 44 -9.33 28.52 -4.47
CA GLY A 44 -10.48 29.10 -5.16
C GLY A 44 -11.53 29.67 -4.21
N LYS A 45 -12.79 29.53 -4.58
CA LYS A 45 -13.92 30.09 -3.81
C LYS A 45 -13.99 29.43 -2.44
N SER A 46 -14.03 30.25 -1.39
CA SER A 46 -14.24 29.74 -0.05
C SER A 46 -15.65 29.16 0.09
N LEU A 47 -15.73 27.93 0.59
CA LEU A 47 -16.98 27.27 0.95
C LEU A 47 -17.38 27.61 2.38
N TYR A 48 -16.39 27.67 3.27
CA TYR A 48 -16.60 27.91 4.68
C TYR A 48 -15.39 28.62 5.29
N THR A 49 -15.64 29.67 6.08
CA THR A 49 -14.60 30.39 6.81
C THR A 49 -14.98 30.58 8.28
N TRP A 50 -13.97 30.59 9.15
CA TRP A 50 -14.12 30.97 10.54
C TRP A 50 -12.83 31.62 11.05
N HIS A 51 -12.90 32.32 12.18
CA HIS A 51 -11.71 32.96 12.79
C HIS A 51 -11.41 32.33 14.14
N ASP A 52 -10.12 32.17 14.45
CA ASP A 52 -9.70 31.78 15.81
C ASP A 52 -9.53 32.99 16.73
N ARG A 53 -9.23 32.71 18.00
CA ARG A 53 -8.99 33.74 19.03
C ARG A 53 -7.78 34.65 18.76
N HIS A 54 -6.91 34.29 17.81
CA HIS A 54 -5.74 35.08 17.42
C HIS A 54 -5.99 35.87 16.13
N GLY A 55 -7.21 35.82 15.58
CA GLY A 55 -7.60 36.51 14.36
C GLY A 55 -7.12 35.81 13.08
N THR A 56 -6.69 34.55 13.15
CA THR A 56 -6.39 33.77 11.94
C THR A 56 -7.69 33.31 11.29
N GLU A 57 -7.85 33.61 10.01
CA GLU A 57 -8.94 33.11 9.19
C GLU A 57 -8.66 31.68 8.73
N PHE A 58 -9.47 30.73 9.15
CA PHE A 58 -9.47 29.38 8.64
C PHE A 58 -10.48 29.27 7.50
N CYS A 59 -10.07 28.67 6.38
CA CYS A 59 -10.86 28.58 5.16
C CYS A 59 -10.82 27.15 4.61
N VAL A 60 -11.98 26.62 4.26
CA VAL A 60 -12.11 25.43 3.41
C VAL A 60 -12.61 25.90 2.06
N ALA A 61 -11.83 25.67 1.01
CA ALA A 61 -12.12 26.15 -0.34
C ALA A 61 -12.57 25.00 -1.27
N ALA A 62 -13.22 25.37 -2.38
CA ALA A 62 -13.92 24.43 -3.25
C ALA A 62 -13.01 23.42 -3.97
N ILE A 63 -11.76 23.79 -4.25
CA ILE A 63 -10.82 22.95 -5.00
C ILE A 63 -9.85 22.30 -3.99
N PRO A 64 -9.92 20.99 -3.74
CA PRO A 64 -9.11 20.31 -2.72
C PRO A 64 -7.65 20.04 -3.15
N LEU A 65 -7.20 20.57 -4.29
CA LEU A 65 -5.88 20.32 -4.89
C LEU A 65 -4.78 21.22 -4.30
N GLY A 66 -4.67 21.29 -2.97
CA GLY A 66 -3.62 22.03 -2.26
C GLY A 66 -4.16 22.94 -1.16
N GLY A 67 -3.35 23.89 -0.69
CA GLY A 67 -3.65 24.72 0.47
C GLY A 67 -2.56 25.78 0.63
N TYR A 68 -2.73 26.68 1.60
CA TYR A 68 -1.68 27.66 1.93
C TYR A 68 -1.86 28.23 3.34
N VAL A 69 -0.73 28.60 3.95
CA VAL A 69 -0.65 29.42 5.16
C VAL A 69 -0.15 30.81 4.81
N LYS A 70 -1.06 31.80 4.84
CA LYS A 70 -0.70 33.21 4.66
C LYS A 70 -0.20 33.80 5.97
N MET A 71 1.09 34.07 6.03
CA MET A 71 1.75 34.70 7.18
C MET A 71 1.79 36.22 7.00
N LEU A 72 1.84 36.97 8.10
CA LEU A 72 2.10 38.39 8.06
C LEU A 72 3.54 38.61 7.56
N ASP A 73 3.71 39.28 6.43
CA ASP A 73 5.02 39.59 5.86
C ASP A 73 4.98 40.98 5.20
N GLU A 74 5.96 41.82 5.50
CA GLU A 74 6.05 43.19 4.95
C GLU A 74 6.28 43.21 3.42
N ARG A 75 6.69 42.08 2.83
CA ARG A 75 6.85 41.94 1.37
C ARG A 75 5.53 41.73 0.64
N GLU A 76 4.50 41.28 1.34
CA GLU A 76 3.18 40.99 0.75
C GLU A 76 2.16 42.13 0.96
N GLY A 77 2.48 43.13 1.79
CA GLY A 77 1.61 44.28 2.02
C GLY A 77 2.08 45.17 3.18
N GLU A 78 1.36 46.27 3.42
CA GLU A 78 1.64 47.16 4.54
C GLU A 78 1.33 46.48 5.89
N VAL A 79 2.29 46.57 6.81
CA VAL A 79 2.16 46.03 8.17
C VAL A 79 2.11 47.19 9.17
N ALA A 80 1.09 47.20 10.02
CA ALA A 80 0.93 48.21 11.07
C ALA A 80 2.17 48.26 11.97
N ALA A 81 2.57 49.46 12.39
CA ALA A 81 3.81 49.68 13.15
C ALA A 81 3.93 48.80 14.41
N GLY A 82 2.81 48.52 15.09
CA GLY A 82 2.76 47.65 16.27
C GLY A 82 2.87 46.14 15.99
N GLU A 83 2.67 45.70 14.75
CA GLU A 83 2.66 44.28 14.38
C GLU A 83 3.92 43.83 13.62
N GLN A 84 4.84 44.75 13.33
CA GLN A 84 6.06 44.46 12.58
C GLN A 84 6.92 43.36 13.24
N ALA A 85 6.94 43.29 14.57
CA ALA A 85 7.64 42.24 15.31
C ALA A 85 7.04 40.84 15.10
N LEU A 86 5.78 40.76 14.66
CA LEU A 86 5.06 39.53 14.34
C LEU A 86 5.22 39.11 12.87
N ALA A 87 5.86 39.93 12.04
CA ALA A 87 6.05 39.65 10.64
C ALA A 87 7.12 38.56 10.43
N PHE A 88 6.87 37.64 9.50
CA PHE A 88 7.70 36.49 9.19
C PHE A 88 9.12 36.91 8.76
N ASN A 89 9.21 37.91 7.88
CA ASN A 89 10.48 38.45 7.37
C ASN A 89 11.37 39.07 8.45
N ARG A 90 10.81 39.52 9.58
CA ARG A 90 11.56 40.07 10.72
C ARG A 90 12.03 39.01 11.71
N LYS A 91 11.60 37.75 11.59
CA LYS A 91 12.07 36.69 12.48
C LYS A 91 13.52 36.29 12.18
N PRO A 92 14.26 35.81 13.21
CA PRO A 92 15.58 35.22 13.02
C PRO A 92 15.57 34.17 11.91
N VAL A 93 16.67 34.08 11.15
CA VAL A 93 16.78 33.18 9.99
C VAL A 93 16.47 31.73 10.36
N LEU A 94 16.94 31.26 11.52
CA LEU A 94 16.65 29.90 11.98
C LEU A 94 15.15 29.64 12.21
N GLN A 95 14.41 30.63 12.72
CA GLN A 95 12.96 30.50 12.90
C GLN A 95 12.26 30.45 11.55
N ARG A 96 12.70 31.27 10.58
CA ARG A 96 12.15 31.25 9.23
C ARG A 96 12.40 29.92 8.53
N ILE A 97 13.62 29.38 8.65
CA ILE A 97 13.97 28.05 8.15
C ILE A 97 13.10 26.99 8.83
N ALA A 98 12.96 27.03 10.15
CA ALA A 98 12.13 26.07 10.88
C ALA A 98 10.67 26.08 10.42
N VAL A 99 10.08 27.27 10.23
CA VAL A 99 8.71 27.41 9.71
C VAL A 99 8.57 26.82 8.30
N VAL A 100 9.52 27.09 7.40
CA VAL A 100 9.48 26.55 6.02
C VAL A 100 9.74 25.04 5.98
N ALA A 101 10.60 24.52 6.86
CA ALA A 101 10.85 23.08 6.93
C ALA A 101 9.72 22.31 7.63
N ALA A 102 8.88 22.99 8.42
CA ALA A 102 7.86 22.34 9.23
C ALA A 102 6.81 21.57 8.42
N GLY A 103 6.39 22.08 7.26
CA GLY A 103 5.42 21.39 6.40
C GLY A 103 5.93 20.04 5.87
N PRO A 104 7.10 20.00 5.20
CA PRO A 104 7.73 18.74 4.80
C PRO A 104 7.95 17.78 5.97
N ILE A 105 8.46 18.27 7.11
CA ILE A 105 8.68 17.44 8.31
C ILE A 105 7.36 16.86 8.82
N ALA A 106 6.27 17.63 8.83
CA ALA A 106 4.95 17.13 9.22
C ALA A 106 4.48 15.98 8.32
N ASN A 107 4.73 16.05 7.00
CA ASN A 107 4.42 14.95 6.09
C ASN A 107 5.32 13.73 6.32
N PHE A 108 6.60 13.92 6.63
CA PHE A 108 7.47 12.80 7.01
C PHE A 108 6.97 12.10 8.28
N LEU A 109 6.56 12.88 9.30
CA LEU A 109 5.97 12.33 10.52
C LEU A 109 4.63 11.63 10.24
N LEU A 110 3.79 12.21 9.38
CA LEU A 110 2.55 11.56 8.93
C LEU A 110 2.84 10.21 8.26
N ALA A 111 3.83 10.14 7.38
CA ALA A 111 4.23 8.90 6.73
C ALA A 111 4.67 7.86 7.77
N ILE A 112 5.54 8.23 8.72
CA ILE A 112 5.97 7.31 9.79
C ILE A 112 4.78 6.76 10.56
N VAL A 113 3.84 7.61 10.96
CA VAL A 113 2.63 7.19 11.69
C VAL A 113 1.73 6.31 10.82
N ALA A 114 1.53 6.66 9.55
CA ALA A 114 0.72 5.90 8.62
C ALA A 114 1.31 4.49 8.37
N TYR A 115 2.62 4.41 8.11
CA TYR A 115 3.31 3.13 7.97
C TYR A 115 3.30 2.34 9.26
N TRP A 116 3.44 2.97 10.42
CA TRP A 116 3.34 2.29 11.70
C TRP A 116 1.97 1.62 11.89
N PHE A 117 0.87 2.32 11.58
CA PHE A 117 -0.46 1.71 11.58
C PHE A 117 -0.61 0.60 10.54
N LEU A 118 -0.03 0.77 9.35
CA LEU A 118 -0.01 -0.26 8.31
C LEU A 118 0.65 -1.54 8.81
N PHE A 119 1.83 -1.44 9.43
CA PHE A 119 2.54 -2.60 9.97
C PHE A 119 1.83 -3.22 11.17
N MET A 120 1.17 -2.43 12.02
CA MET A 120 0.33 -2.97 13.10
C MET A 120 -0.89 -3.72 12.59
N ALA A 121 -1.42 -3.39 11.41
CA ALA A 121 -2.52 -4.11 10.79
C ALA A 121 -2.12 -5.49 10.24
N GLY A 122 -0.81 -5.78 10.14
CA GLY A 122 -0.27 -7.04 9.64
C GLY A 122 -0.09 -7.08 8.12
N GLU A 123 0.48 -8.19 7.62
CA GLU A 123 0.63 -8.42 6.19
C GLU A 123 -0.69 -8.93 5.58
N SER A 124 -1.30 -8.12 4.71
CA SER A 124 -2.45 -8.54 3.93
C SER A 124 -1.98 -9.23 2.64
N GLY A 125 -2.23 -10.53 2.51
CA GLY A 125 -1.93 -11.27 1.28
C GLY A 125 -2.71 -12.58 1.21
N TYR A 126 -2.55 -13.29 0.09
CA TYR A 126 -3.14 -14.61 -0.07
C TYR A 126 -2.38 -15.64 0.76
N ALA A 127 -3.11 -16.40 1.57
CA ALA A 127 -2.54 -17.49 2.36
C ALA A 127 -1.89 -18.54 1.44
N PRO A 128 -0.74 -19.11 1.82
CA PRO A 128 -0.01 -20.08 1.01
C PRO A 128 -0.63 -21.48 1.07
N VAL A 129 -1.77 -21.65 0.40
CA VAL A 129 -2.50 -22.93 0.33
C VAL A 129 -2.01 -23.77 -0.84
N ILE A 130 -1.55 -24.97 -0.56
CA ILE A 130 -1.05 -25.92 -1.56
C ILE A 130 -2.20 -26.37 -2.47
N GLY A 131 -2.06 -26.17 -3.77
CA GLY A 131 -3.02 -26.61 -4.78
C GLY A 131 -2.79 -28.05 -5.19
N ALA A 132 -1.59 -28.35 -5.68
CA ALA A 132 -1.15 -29.70 -5.99
C ALA A 132 0.34 -29.87 -5.68
N VAL A 133 0.71 -31.12 -5.38
CA VAL A 133 2.08 -31.55 -5.09
C VAL A 133 2.55 -32.50 -6.20
N LYS A 134 3.73 -32.23 -6.75
CA LYS A 134 4.33 -33.04 -7.81
C LYS A 134 4.96 -34.30 -7.22
N ALA A 135 4.55 -35.46 -7.70
CA ALA A 135 5.11 -36.74 -7.27
C ALA A 135 6.65 -36.79 -7.39
N GLY A 136 7.31 -37.31 -6.35
CA GLY A 136 8.76 -37.40 -6.22
C GLY A 136 9.47 -36.08 -5.92
N SER A 137 8.75 -34.99 -5.66
CA SER A 137 9.35 -33.71 -5.27
C SER A 137 9.74 -33.66 -3.80
N VAL A 138 10.42 -32.57 -3.40
CA VAL A 138 10.74 -32.31 -1.98
C VAL A 138 9.45 -32.26 -1.14
N ALA A 139 8.42 -31.55 -1.62
CA ALA A 139 7.13 -31.46 -0.97
C ALA A 139 6.42 -32.82 -0.86
N ASP A 140 6.48 -33.66 -1.90
CA ASP A 140 5.88 -35.00 -1.87
C ASP A 140 6.57 -35.91 -0.85
N ILE A 141 7.90 -35.93 -0.84
CA ILE A 141 8.70 -36.71 0.12
C ILE A 141 8.48 -36.22 1.55
N ALA A 142 8.29 -34.92 1.73
CA ALA A 142 7.96 -34.31 3.02
C ALA A 142 6.53 -34.66 3.48
N GLY A 143 5.70 -35.26 2.63
CA GLY A 143 4.31 -35.62 2.95
C GLY A 143 3.35 -34.43 2.93
N LEU A 144 3.69 -33.38 2.17
CA LEU A 144 2.78 -32.27 1.96
C LEU A 144 1.64 -32.67 1.02
N GLU A 145 0.45 -32.15 1.29
CA GLU A 145 -0.78 -32.52 0.59
C GLU A 145 -1.52 -31.30 0.04
N ALA A 146 -2.29 -31.52 -1.02
CA ALA A 146 -3.21 -30.51 -1.55
C ALA A 146 -4.22 -30.08 -0.48
N GLY A 147 -4.45 -28.77 -0.40
CA GLY A 147 -5.34 -28.12 0.57
C GLY A 147 -4.68 -27.71 1.88
N GLN A 148 -3.47 -28.17 2.18
CA GLN A 148 -2.73 -27.69 3.36
C GLN A 148 -2.26 -26.24 3.17
N GLU A 149 -2.28 -25.45 4.24
CA GLU A 149 -1.69 -24.12 4.30
C GLU A 149 -0.33 -24.20 4.99
N ILE A 150 0.70 -23.63 4.37
CA ILE A 150 2.04 -23.52 4.96
C ILE A 150 2.06 -22.33 5.91
N VAL A 151 2.09 -22.58 7.22
CA VAL A 151 2.02 -21.53 8.23
C VAL A 151 3.40 -21.05 8.68
N ALA A 152 4.43 -21.89 8.56
CA ALA A 152 5.82 -21.49 8.77
C ALA A 152 6.79 -22.36 7.96
N ILE A 153 7.99 -21.82 7.71
CA ILE A 153 9.16 -22.56 7.24
C ILE A 153 10.34 -22.29 8.14
N ASP A 154 11.04 -23.35 8.55
CA ASP A 154 12.22 -23.31 9.43
C ASP A 154 11.96 -22.48 10.72
N GLY A 155 10.72 -22.53 11.22
CA GLY A 155 10.27 -21.82 12.42
C GLY A 155 9.84 -20.36 12.21
N GLU A 156 9.96 -19.82 10.98
CA GLU A 156 9.56 -18.46 10.63
C GLU A 156 8.17 -18.44 9.99
N GLU A 157 7.29 -17.56 10.47
CA GLU A 157 5.90 -17.47 9.99
C GLU A 157 5.82 -17.07 8.50
N THR A 158 4.87 -17.68 7.81
CA THR A 158 4.58 -17.46 6.39
C THR A 158 3.10 -17.14 6.16
N PRO A 159 2.59 -16.00 6.63
CA PRO A 159 1.16 -15.66 6.54
C PRO A 159 0.67 -15.44 5.11
N THR A 160 1.58 -15.22 4.16
CA THR A 160 1.26 -14.96 2.75
C THR A 160 2.19 -15.73 1.82
N TRP A 161 1.76 -15.93 0.56
CA TRP A 161 2.63 -16.45 -0.50
C TRP A 161 3.93 -15.66 -0.64
N GLN A 162 3.87 -14.35 -0.45
CA GLN A 162 5.04 -13.49 -0.56
C GLN A 162 6.01 -13.70 0.60
N ALA A 163 5.51 -13.80 1.83
CA ALA A 163 6.31 -14.15 3.00
C ALA A 163 6.97 -15.53 2.82
N LEU A 164 6.21 -16.53 2.37
CA LEU A 164 6.73 -17.86 2.05
C LEU A 164 7.86 -17.80 1.02
N SER A 165 7.66 -17.03 -0.06
CA SER A 165 8.64 -16.87 -1.13
C SER A 165 9.93 -16.24 -0.61
N PHE A 166 9.83 -15.22 0.26
CA PHE A 166 11.01 -14.62 0.90
C PHE A 166 11.76 -15.62 1.78
N ARG A 167 11.08 -16.45 2.57
CA ARG A 167 11.74 -17.50 3.37
C ARG A 167 12.45 -18.53 2.52
N LEU A 168 11.88 -18.88 1.37
CA LEU A 168 12.50 -19.82 0.44
C LEU A 168 13.68 -19.19 -0.32
N LEU A 169 13.65 -17.89 -0.63
CA LEU A 169 14.78 -17.20 -1.26
C LEU A 169 16.06 -17.35 -0.43
N ASP A 170 15.95 -17.28 0.90
CA ASP A 170 17.08 -17.45 1.82
C ASP A 170 17.72 -18.85 1.77
N ARG A 171 17.05 -19.82 1.13
CA ARG A 171 17.48 -21.22 1.01
C ARG A 171 18.01 -21.59 -0.37
N ILE A 172 18.08 -20.64 -1.31
CA ILE A 172 18.66 -20.89 -2.64
C ILE A 172 20.13 -21.28 -2.49
N GLY A 173 20.53 -22.36 -3.16
CA GLY A 173 21.87 -22.91 -3.14
C GLY A 173 22.20 -23.76 -1.91
N ASP A 174 21.29 -23.81 -0.92
CA ASP A 174 21.51 -24.59 0.28
C ASP A 174 21.40 -26.10 0.04
N THR A 175 22.07 -26.84 0.92
CA THR A 175 21.93 -28.29 1.09
C THR A 175 21.63 -28.56 2.56
N GLY A 176 20.50 -29.20 2.85
CA GLY A 176 20.08 -29.46 4.23
C GLY A 176 18.59 -29.78 4.35
N THR A 177 18.12 -29.91 5.59
CA THR A 177 16.69 -30.14 5.88
C THR A 177 15.95 -28.80 5.91
N VAL A 178 14.78 -28.75 5.29
CA VAL A 178 13.80 -27.66 5.41
C VAL A 178 12.61 -28.17 6.22
N HIS A 179 12.20 -27.42 7.24
CA HIS A 179 11.08 -27.78 8.10
C HIS A 179 9.85 -26.98 7.68
N PHE A 180 8.74 -27.65 7.47
CA PHE A 180 7.46 -27.07 7.13
C PHE A 180 6.50 -27.25 8.29
N SER A 181 5.91 -26.15 8.75
CA SER A 181 4.76 -26.20 9.64
C SER A 181 3.52 -25.94 8.79
N VAL A 182 2.58 -26.89 8.75
CA VAL A 182 1.38 -26.83 7.91
C VAL A 182 0.11 -27.07 8.72
N LYS A 183 -1.02 -26.55 8.23
CA LYS A 183 -2.35 -26.84 8.79
C LYS A 183 -3.33 -27.22 7.68
N TYR A 184 -4.33 -28.01 8.03
CA TYR A 184 -5.49 -28.25 7.15
C TYR A 184 -6.49 -27.09 7.28
N PRO A 185 -7.33 -26.80 6.25
CA PRO A 185 -8.22 -25.63 6.22
C PRO A 185 -9.14 -25.49 7.44
N ASP A 186 -9.58 -26.61 8.01
CA ASP A 186 -10.53 -26.66 9.13
C ASP A 186 -9.91 -27.17 10.45
N SER A 187 -8.58 -27.20 10.54
CA SER A 187 -7.85 -27.72 11.70
C SER A 187 -7.02 -26.63 12.37
N GLY A 188 -7.17 -26.47 13.68
CA GLY A 188 -6.26 -25.67 14.51
C GLY A 188 -4.95 -26.38 14.86
N MET A 189 -4.81 -27.66 14.49
CA MET A 189 -3.58 -28.43 14.71
C MET A 189 -2.55 -28.09 13.63
N ILE A 190 -1.33 -27.77 14.07
CA ILE A 190 -0.15 -27.59 13.23
C ILE A 190 0.57 -28.93 13.13
N TYR A 191 0.91 -29.32 11.91
CA TYR A 191 1.67 -30.51 11.57
C TYR A 191 3.06 -30.08 11.13
N GLU A 192 4.07 -30.74 11.67
CA GLU A 192 5.46 -30.53 11.26
C GLU A 192 5.84 -31.59 10.21
N SER A 193 6.53 -31.14 9.17
CA SER A 193 6.97 -31.93 8.03
C SER A 193 8.38 -31.52 7.66
N GLU A 194 9.17 -32.44 7.11
CA GLU A 194 10.58 -32.18 6.78
C GLU A 194 10.87 -32.60 5.34
N GLY A 195 11.48 -31.69 4.57
CA GLY A 195 12.00 -31.94 3.23
C GLY A 195 13.52 -31.89 3.22
N THR A 196 14.14 -32.53 2.22
CA THR A 196 15.59 -32.43 1.99
C THR A 196 15.88 -31.59 0.76
N LEU A 197 16.72 -30.57 0.92
CA LEU A 197 17.25 -29.70 -0.14
C LEU A 197 18.67 -30.13 -0.50
N GLN A 198 19.00 -30.13 -1.79
CA GLN A 198 20.35 -30.42 -2.29
C GLN A 198 20.71 -29.40 -3.38
N GLN A 199 21.68 -28.53 -3.07
CA GLN A 199 22.08 -27.38 -3.91
C GLN A 199 20.87 -26.68 -4.55
N TRP A 200 19.85 -26.44 -3.73
CA TRP A 200 18.50 -26.24 -4.23
C TRP A 200 18.39 -24.96 -5.05
N LEU A 201 18.07 -25.10 -6.35
CA LEU A 201 17.97 -24.00 -7.32
C LEU A 201 19.24 -23.14 -7.46
N GLY A 202 20.40 -23.60 -6.98
CA GLY A 202 21.63 -22.80 -6.92
C GLY A 202 22.27 -22.48 -8.28
N ALA A 203 21.82 -23.14 -9.36
CA ALA A 203 22.34 -22.95 -10.72
C ALA A 203 21.36 -22.22 -11.65
N ASP A 204 20.16 -21.87 -11.17
CA ASP A 204 19.11 -21.30 -12.00
C ASP A 204 19.18 -19.77 -12.01
N GLU A 205 19.20 -19.15 -13.20
CA GLU A 205 19.24 -17.69 -13.34
C GLU A 205 17.89 -17.02 -13.00
N SER A 206 16.78 -17.77 -13.06
CA SER A 206 15.43 -17.31 -12.70
C SER A 206 14.65 -18.44 -12.00
N PRO A 207 14.97 -18.73 -10.72
CA PRO A 207 14.42 -19.88 -10.03
C PRO A 207 12.93 -19.68 -9.70
N ASP A 208 12.11 -20.69 -10.04
CA ASP A 208 10.74 -20.80 -9.51
C ASP A 208 10.78 -21.59 -8.20
N LEU A 209 10.63 -20.86 -7.09
CA LEU A 209 10.79 -21.39 -5.74
C LEU A 209 9.72 -22.44 -5.41
N LEU A 210 8.48 -22.23 -5.85
CA LEU A 210 7.39 -23.14 -5.54
C LEU A 210 7.49 -24.40 -6.40
N ALA A 211 7.73 -24.23 -7.69
CA ALA A 211 7.96 -25.36 -8.59
C ALA A 211 9.22 -26.15 -8.19
N GLY A 212 10.24 -25.49 -7.64
CA GLY A 212 11.44 -26.12 -7.09
C GLY A 212 11.19 -27.02 -5.89
N LEU A 213 10.16 -26.75 -5.08
CA LEU A 213 9.66 -27.68 -4.06
C LEU A 213 8.67 -28.72 -4.63
N GLY A 214 8.19 -28.49 -5.85
CA GLY A 214 7.12 -29.26 -6.49
C GLY A 214 5.73 -28.88 -5.99
N ILE A 215 5.54 -27.65 -5.53
CA ILE A 215 4.27 -27.11 -5.07
C ILE A 215 3.69 -26.23 -6.17
N THR A 216 2.39 -26.38 -6.40
CA THR A 216 1.62 -25.42 -7.21
C THR A 216 0.64 -24.68 -6.30
N PRO A 217 0.48 -23.35 -6.44
CA PRO A 217 -0.50 -22.60 -5.66
C PRO A 217 -1.92 -23.10 -5.92
N TYR A 218 -2.74 -23.14 -4.87
CA TYR A 218 -4.17 -23.33 -5.04
C TYR A 218 -4.75 -22.20 -5.89
N ALA A 219 -5.34 -22.57 -7.02
CA ALA A 219 -6.13 -21.68 -7.85
C ALA A 219 -7.59 -22.13 -7.78
N PRO A 220 -8.53 -21.26 -7.35
CA PRO A 220 -9.94 -21.60 -7.40
C PRO A 220 -10.36 -21.89 -8.85
N ALA A 221 -11.23 -22.88 -9.04
CA ALA A 221 -11.79 -23.17 -10.35
C ALA A 221 -12.65 -21.97 -10.80
N VAL A 222 -12.08 -21.12 -11.65
CA VAL A 222 -12.82 -20.03 -12.30
C VAL A 222 -13.38 -20.60 -13.58
N PRO A 223 -14.71 -20.85 -13.66
CA PRO A 223 -15.28 -21.41 -14.88
C PRO A 223 -15.03 -20.44 -16.04
N PRO A 224 -14.67 -20.93 -17.23
CA PRO A 224 -14.35 -20.10 -18.39
C PRO A 224 -15.61 -19.52 -19.02
N VAL A 225 -16.32 -18.69 -18.27
CA VAL A 225 -17.58 -18.04 -18.66
C VAL A 225 -17.31 -16.58 -18.95
N VAL A 226 -17.73 -16.13 -20.13
CA VAL A 226 -17.59 -14.75 -20.58
C VAL A 226 -18.49 -13.88 -19.70
N SER A 227 -17.92 -13.00 -18.88
CA SER A 227 -18.70 -12.10 -18.03
C SER A 227 -19.26 -10.91 -18.81
N GLU A 228 -18.45 -10.34 -19.70
CA GLU A 228 -18.76 -9.15 -20.48
C GLU A 228 -18.01 -9.21 -21.81
N VAL A 229 -18.61 -8.68 -22.87
CA VAL A 229 -17.98 -8.51 -24.18
C VAL A 229 -17.93 -7.03 -24.49
N VAL A 230 -16.72 -6.52 -24.75
CA VAL A 230 -16.51 -5.10 -25.05
C VAL A 230 -17.07 -4.78 -26.44
N ALA A 231 -17.80 -3.68 -26.56
CA ALA A 231 -18.33 -3.19 -27.83
C ALA A 231 -17.20 -2.91 -28.84
N ASP A 232 -17.46 -3.19 -30.12
CA ASP A 232 -16.52 -3.06 -31.25
C ASP A 232 -15.24 -3.90 -31.11
N SER A 233 -15.23 -4.89 -30.22
CA SER A 233 -14.09 -5.79 -30.04
C SER A 233 -14.05 -6.91 -31.10
N PRO A 234 -12.88 -7.53 -31.36
CA PRO A 234 -12.81 -8.76 -32.14
C PRO A 234 -13.70 -9.88 -31.58
N ALA A 235 -13.90 -9.91 -30.26
CA ALA A 235 -14.75 -10.90 -29.60
C ALA A 235 -16.24 -10.71 -29.95
N GLU A 236 -16.74 -9.46 -29.92
CA GLU A 236 -18.11 -9.15 -30.34
C GLU A 236 -18.32 -9.46 -31.83
N ARG A 237 -17.37 -9.08 -32.69
CA ARG A 237 -17.43 -9.41 -34.13
C ARG A 237 -17.37 -10.90 -34.42
N ALA A 238 -16.71 -11.67 -33.56
CA ALA A 238 -16.69 -13.13 -33.62
C ALA A 238 -17.98 -13.77 -33.07
N GLY A 239 -18.89 -12.98 -32.51
CA GLY A 239 -20.19 -13.43 -32.02
C GLY A 239 -20.21 -13.93 -30.58
N LEU A 240 -19.14 -13.69 -29.80
CA LEU A 240 -19.13 -14.01 -28.37
C LEU A 240 -20.16 -13.17 -27.62
N MET A 241 -20.83 -13.78 -26.65
CA MET A 241 -21.82 -13.15 -25.79
C MET A 241 -21.48 -13.35 -24.31
N ALA A 242 -21.94 -12.41 -23.47
CA ALA A 242 -21.91 -12.60 -22.02
C ALA A 242 -22.73 -13.84 -21.64
N GLY A 243 -22.14 -14.73 -20.84
CA GLY A 243 -22.69 -16.03 -20.47
C GLY A 243 -22.15 -17.20 -21.29
N ASP A 244 -21.44 -16.95 -22.41
CA ASP A 244 -20.82 -18.04 -23.18
C ASP A 244 -19.78 -18.78 -22.34
N ARG A 245 -19.79 -20.10 -22.42
CA ARG A 245 -18.77 -20.95 -21.79
C ARG A 245 -17.76 -21.39 -22.85
N ALA A 246 -16.52 -20.93 -22.74
CA ALA A 246 -15.44 -21.39 -23.60
C ALA A 246 -15.08 -22.84 -23.24
N LEU A 247 -15.16 -23.74 -24.22
CA LEU A 247 -14.87 -25.16 -24.04
C LEU A 247 -13.43 -25.50 -24.43
N SER A 248 -12.89 -24.81 -25.44
CA SER A 248 -11.52 -25.00 -25.93
C SER A 248 -11.02 -23.78 -26.69
N ALA A 249 -9.71 -23.54 -26.66
CA ALA A 249 -9.02 -22.54 -27.48
C ALA A 249 -7.76 -23.17 -28.08
N ASP A 250 -7.51 -22.95 -29.38
CA ASP A 250 -6.35 -23.48 -30.11
C ASP A 250 -6.11 -24.98 -29.92
N GLY A 251 -7.20 -25.76 -29.86
CA GLY A 251 -7.17 -27.21 -29.65
C GLY A 251 -6.90 -27.64 -28.20
N THR A 252 -6.74 -26.71 -27.26
CA THR A 252 -6.58 -26.98 -25.82
C THR A 252 -7.92 -26.82 -25.10
N LEU A 253 -8.35 -27.84 -24.35
CA LEU A 253 -9.56 -27.79 -23.55
C LEU A 253 -9.40 -26.81 -22.37
N MET A 254 -10.42 -26.00 -22.12
CA MET A 254 -10.49 -25.11 -20.95
C MET A 254 -11.28 -25.81 -19.84
N ALA A 255 -10.64 -26.02 -18.67
CA ALA A 255 -11.22 -26.72 -17.51
C ALA A 255 -12.16 -25.83 -16.69
#